data_AF-A0A957ARW0-F1
#
_entry.id   AF-A0A957ARW0-F1
#
_cell.length_a   1.000
_cell.length_b   1.000
_cell.length_c   1.000
_cell.angle_alpha   90.00
_cell.angle_beta   90.00
_cell.angle_gamma   90.00
#
_symmetry.space_group_name_H-M   'P 1'
#
loop_
_entity.id
_entity.type
_entity.pdbx_description
1 polymer ?
#
loop_
_entity_poly.entity_id
_entity_poly.type
_entity_poly.pdbx_seq_one_letter_code
_entity_poly.pdbx_strand_id
1 'polypeptide(L)'
;MDEQMAVFKEIDGFICPAEFWPALGYEGLARYIAIWWEQWGDEASWSDGQLSVVGADWLVYLKLLDHNLPRGHAARWLLGSSETSATFHLVIDRESERAWLVPVEDAWQLLGQQWDKSAVVPDLLFEILETAAEDEAVVGHITATSMLIDWNEIERKVVRYEAFIAALDARPK
;
A
#
# COMPACT_ATOMS: atom_id res chain seq x y z
N MET A 1 18.64 2.11 -6.14
CA MET A 1 17.31 1.99 -6.79
C MET A 1 16.97 3.20 -7.65
N ASP A 2 17.38 4.41 -7.27
CA ASP A 2 17.14 5.64 -8.05
C ASP A 2 17.54 5.56 -9.53
N GLU A 3 18.70 4.97 -9.86
CA GLU A 3 19.15 4.79 -11.25
C GLU A 3 18.24 3.87 -12.06
N GLN A 4 17.67 2.84 -11.43
CA GLN A 4 16.72 1.93 -12.08
C GLN A 4 15.36 2.62 -12.27
N MET A 5 14.96 3.52 -11.36
CA MET A 5 13.70 4.26 -11.48
C MET A 5 13.70 5.26 -12.66
N ALA A 6 14.88 5.74 -13.06
CA ALA A 6 15.03 6.75 -14.11
C ALA A 6 14.55 6.30 -15.51
N VAL A 7 14.36 5.00 -15.73
CA VAL A 7 13.85 4.47 -17.02
C VAL A 7 12.32 4.52 -17.12
N PHE A 8 11.63 4.69 -15.99
CA PHE A 8 10.17 4.71 -15.93
C PHE A 8 9.60 6.11 -16.03
N LYS A 9 8.30 6.20 -16.38
CA LYS A 9 7.62 7.50 -16.47
C LYS A 9 7.37 8.06 -15.08
N GLU A 10 8.13 9.10 -14.73
CA GLU A 10 7.89 9.91 -13.54
C GLU A 10 6.61 10.77 -13.69
N ILE A 11 5.89 10.92 -12.58
CA ILE A 11 4.77 11.84 -12.44
C ILE A 11 5.31 13.20 -11.98
N ASP A 12 5.28 14.17 -12.89
CA ASP A 12 5.84 15.50 -12.65
C ASP A 12 5.08 16.23 -11.52
N GLY A 13 5.85 16.81 -10.60
CA GLY A 13 5.30 17.55 -9.45
C GLY A 13 4.38 16.70 -8.58
N PHE A 14 4.70 15.41 -8.41
CA PHE A 14 3.98 14.55 -7.48
C PHE A 14 4.11 15.09 -6.04
N ILE A 15 3.01 15.00 -5.29
CA ILE A 15 2.91 15.44 -3.90
C ILE A 15 2.36 14.28 -3.09
N CYS A 16 3.08 13.86 -2.08
CA CYS A 16 2.65 12.78 -1.18
C CYS A 16 3.09 13.10 0.25
N PRO A 17 2.26 13.82 1.01
CA PRO A 17 2.61 14.18 2.39
C PRO A 17 2.79 12.92 3.24
N ALA A 18 3.67 12.97 4.24
CA ALA A 18 3.99 11.82 5.08
C ALA A 18 2.75 11.23 5.80
N GLU A 19 1.73 12.05 6.05
CA GLU A 19 0.45 11.69 6.64
C GLU A 19 -0.36 10.71 5.76
N PHE A 20 -0.08 10.64 4.45
CA PHE A 20 -0.72 9.70 3.53
C PHE A 20 -0.52 8.23 3.97
N TRP A 21 0.67 7.87 4.42
CA TRP A 21 1.04 6.48 4.71
C TRP A 21 0.20 5.84 5.82
N PRO A 22 0.15 6.40 7.05
CA PRO A 22 -0.69 5.84 8.10
C PRO A 22 -2.19 5.97 7.77
N ALA A 23 -2.61 6.97 6.98
CA ALA A 23 -3.99 7.11 6.53
C ALA A 23 -4.38 6.00 5.54
N LEU A 24 -3.48 5.62 4.62
CA LEU A 24 -3.65 4.50 3.71
C LEU A 24 -3.68 3.15 4.46
N GLY A 25 -3.09 3.11 5.65
CA GLY A 25 -2.92 1.90 6.47
C GLY A 25 -1.53 1.28 6.39
N TYR A 26 -0.52 2.04 5.94
CA TYR A 26 0.88 1.62 5.93
C TYR A 26 1.65 2.24 7.11
N GLU A 27 2.18 1.38 7.98
CA GLU A 27 2.97 1.75 9.17
C GLU A 27 4.46 1.41 9.05
N GLY A 28 4.88 0.87 7.90
CA GLY A 28 6.24 0.40 7.71
C GLY A 28 7.27 1.51 7.45
N LEU A 29 8.52 1.08 7.33
CA LEU A 29 9.67 1.96 7.18
C LEU A 29 10.30 1.92 5.79
N ALA A 30 9.67 1.21 4.83
CA ALA A 30 10.21 1.15 3.48
C ALA A 30 10.28 2.55 2.86
N ARG A 31 11.33 2.79 2.07
CA ARG A 31 11.47 4.05 1.34
C ARG A 31 10.57 4.07 0.12
N TYR A 32 10.45 2.96 -0.60
CA TYR A 32 9.66 2.87 -1.81
C TYR A 32 8.45 1.96 -1.61
N ILE A 33 7.30 2.43 -2.05
CA ILE A 33 6.03 1.72 -1.90
C ILE A 33 5.26 1.79 -3.20
N ALA A 34 4.78 0.65 -3.69
CA ALA A 34 3.80 0.59 -4.77
C ALA A 34 2.39 0.74 -4.20
N ILE A 35 1.54 1.49 -4.88
CA ILE A 35 0.10 1.52 -4.67
C ILE A 35 -0.66 1.28 -5.98
N TRP A 36 -1.81 0.62 -5.90
CA TRP A 36 -2.69 0.34 -7.05
C TRP A 36 -4.14 0.08 -6.59
N TRP A 37 -5.06 -0.02 -7.56
CA TRP A 37 -6.42 -0.48 -7.33
C TRP A 37 -6.56 -1.97 -7.62
N GLU A 38 -7.10 -2.73 -6.65
CA GLU A 38 -7.35 -4.16 -6.80
C GLU A 38 -8.79 -4.41 -7.27
N GLN A 39 -8.93 -4.99 -8.46
CA GLN A 39 -10.22 -5.15 -9.14
C GLN A 39 -11.20 -6.02 -8.36
N TRP A 40 -10.72 -7.08 -7.71
CA TRP A 40 -11.60 -8.08 -7.09
C TRP A 40 -12.09 -7.67 -5.70
N GLY A 41 -11.34 -6.79 -5.03
CA GLY A 41 -11.71 -6.23 -3.73
C GLY A 41 -12.46 -4.91 -3.82
N ASP A 42 -12.40 -4.22 -4.97
CA ASP A 42 -12.82 -2.82 -5.10
C ASP A 42 -12.11 -1.92 -4.08
N GLU A 43 -10.81 -2.19 -3.89
CA GLU A 43 -10.02 -1.69 -2.77
C GLU A 43 -8.68 -1.13 -3.26
N ALA A 44 -8.15 -0.18 -2.50
CA ALA A 44 -6.76 0.19 -2.65
C ALA A 44 -5.85 -0.93 -2.13
N SER A 45 -4.68 -1.04 -2.73
CA SER A 45 -3.64 -1.98 -2.33
C SER A 45 -2.30 -1.29 -2.27
N TRP A 46 -1.41 -1.85 -1.46
CA TRP A 46 -0.02 -1.41 -1.41
C TRP A 46 0.94 -2.58 -1.25
N SER A 47 2.19 -2.34 -1.64
CA SER A 47 3.30 -3.24 -1.39
C SER A 47 4.57 -2.44 -1.12
N ASP A 48 5.34 -2.89 -0.13
CA ASP A 48 6.70 -2.40 0.09
C ASP A 48 7.77 -3.39 -0.39
N GLY A 49 7.38 -4.52 -1.00
CA GLY A 49 8.29 -5.56 -1.46
C GLY A 49 8.65 -6.62 -0.42
N GLN A 50 8.26 -6.44 0.85
CA GLN A 50 8.32 -7.47 1.89
C GLN A 50 6.91 -7.91 2.29
N LEU A 51 6.01 -6.95 2.48
CA LEU A 51 4.59 -7.15 2.76
C LEU A 51 3.75 -6.51 1.66
N SER A 52 2.59 -7.10 1.41
CA SER A 52 1.57 -6.52 0.53
C SER A 52 0.21 -6.67 1.17
N VAL A 53 -0.64 -5.68 0.97
CA VAL A 53 -2.00 -5.63 1.49
C VAL A 53 -2.96 -5.32 0.34
N VAL A 54 -4.02 -6.11 0.29
CA VAL A 54 -5.27 -5.78 -0.40
C VAL A 54 -6.27 -5.36 0.68
N GLY A 55 -6.97 -4.25 0.48
CA GLY A 55 -7.88 -3.67 1.48
C GLY A 55 -7.31 -2.49 2.27
N ALA A 56 -6.41 -1.74 1.64
CA ALA A 56 -5.99 -0.44 2.13
C ALA A 56 -7.12 0.59 2.02
N ASP A 57 -6.97 1.76 2.66
CA ASP A 57 -8.01 2.79 2.66
C ASP A 57 -8.22 3.37 1.25
N TRP A 58 -9.29 2.93 0.59
CA TRP A 58 -9.60 3.30 -0.79
C TRP A 58 -9.91 4.79 -0.95
N LEU A 59 -10.48 5.44 0.08
CA LEU A 59 -10.80 6.86 0.01
C LEU A 59 -9.52 7.70 0.04
N VAL A 60 -8.56 7.34 0.90
CA VAL A 60 -7.24 7.97 0.97
C VAL A 60 -6.49 7.84 -0.35
N TYR A 61 -6.48 6.64 -0.94
CA TYR A 61 -5.92 6.39 -2.28
C TYR A 61 -6.52 7.30 -3.34
N LEU A 62 -7.86 7.34 -3.45
CA LEU A 62 -8.54 8.15 -4.46
C LEU A 62 -8.26 9.64 -4.29
N LYS A 63 -8.16 10.13 -3.06
CA LYS A 63 -7.83 11.54 -2.77
C LYS A 63 -6.42 11.90 -3.20
N LEU A 64 -5.44 11.03 -2.92
CA LEU A 64 -4.07 11.23 -3.41
C LEU A 64 -4.04 11.27 -4.95
N LEU A 65 -4.76 10.35 -5.59
CA LEU A 65 -4.85 10.32 -7.05
C LEU A 65 -5.58 11.54 -7.61
N ASP A 66 -6.67 12.00 -7.03
CA ASP A 66 -7.41 13.16 -7.51
C ASP A 66 -6.56 14.44 -7.47
N HIS A 67 -5.71 14.56 -6.46
CA HIS A 67 -4.77 15.67 -6.32
C HIS A 67 -3.61 15.56 -7.35
N ASN A 68 -3.09 14.36 -7.58
CA ASN A 68 -1.89 14.18 -8.39
C ASN A 68 -2.15 13.91 -9.87
N LEU A 69 -3.21 13.19 -10.17
CA LEU A 69 -3.62 12.65 -11.46
C LEU A 69 -5.12 13.00 -11.64
N PRO A 70 -5.44 14.22 -12.08
CA PRO A 70 -6.82 14.70 -12.16
C PRO A 70 -7.69 13.79 -13.05
N ARG A 71 -9.01 13.86 -12.86
CA ARG A 71 -9.97 13.03 -13.62
C ARG A 71 -9.73 13.13 -15.13
N GLY A 72 -9.64 11.98 -15.78
CA GLY A 72 -9.32 11.87 -17.21
C GLY A 72 -7.83 11.74 -17.53
N HIS A 73 -6.93 11.88 -16.53
CA HIS A 73 -5.51 11.60 -16.73
C HIS A 73 -5.30 10.12 -17.07
N ALA A 74 -4.63 9.84 -18.20
CA ALA A 74 -4.50 8.48 -18.75
C ALA A 74 -3.87 7.48 -17.77
N ALA A 75 -2.94 7.95 -16.94
CA ALA A 75 -2.28 7.12 -15.92
C ALA A 75 -3.25 6.45 -14.94
N ARG A 76 -4.42 7.03 -14.65
CA ARG A 76 -5.38 6.44 -13.70
C ARG A 76 -5.86 5.06 -14.15
N TRP A 77 -6.08 4.88 -15.46
CA TRP A 77 -6.51 3.59 -16.02
C TRP A 77 -5.42 2.52 -15.94
N LEU A 78 -4.15 2.94 -15.92
CA LEU A 78 -3.02 2.01 -15.81
C LEU A 78 -2.91 1.42 -14.39
N LEU A 79 -3.42 2.14 -13.38
CA LEU A 79 -3.40 1.77 -11.96
C LEU A 79 -4.56 0.85 -11.55
N GLY A 80 -5.39 0.42 -12.51
CA GLY A 80 -6.53 -0.48 -12.28
C GLY A 80 -7.84 0.25 -12.02
N SER A 81 -8.92 -0.53 -12.05
CA SER A 81 -10.29 -0.13 -11.70
C SER A 81 -11.06 -1.35 -11.17
N SER A 82 -12.30 -1.15 -10.74
CA SER A 82 -13.21 -2.23 -10.31
C SER A 82 -13.45 -3.28 -11.40
N GLU A 83 -13.19 -2.93 -12.66
CA GLU A 83 -13.41 -3.75 -13.85
C GLU A 83 -12.13 -4.27 -14.50
N THR A 84 -10.97 -3.70 -14.13
CA THR A 84 -9.70 -4.00 -14.80
C THR A 84 -8.52 -4.05 -13.83
N SER A 85 -7.69 -5.09 -13.94
CA SER A 85 -6.46 -5.21 -13.16
C SER A 85 -5.50 -4.07 -13.50
N ALA A 86 -4.75 -3.63 -12.49
CA ALA A 86 -3.64 -2.72 -12.69
C ALA A 86 -2.60 -3.36 -13.64
N THR A 87 -2.17 -2.58 -14.63
CA THR A 87 -1.05 -2.95 -15.53
C THR A 87 0.25 -2.28 -15.12
N PHE A 88 0.13 -1.21 -14.32
CA PHE A 88 1.22 -0.51 -13.67
C PHE A 88 0.88 -0.30 -12.20
N HIS A 89 1.91 -0.25 -11.36
CA HIS A 89 1.82 0.29 -10.02
C HIS A 89 2.37 1.72 -9.99
N LEU A 90 1.82 2.54 -9.10
CA LEU A 90 2.41 3.83 -8.76
C LEU A 90 3.43 3.59 -7.65
N VAL A 91 4.71 3.58 -8.00
CA VAL A 91 5.80 3.44 -7.03
C VAL A 91 6.20 4.82 -6.55
N ILE A 92 6.16 5.05 -5.24
CA ILE A 92 6.40 6.34 -4.60
C ILE A 92 7.64 6.23 -3.72
N ASP A 93 8.58 7.16 -3.87
CA ASP A 93 9.69 7.38 -2.93
C ASP A 93 9.23 8.31 -1.82
N ARG A 94 9.17 7.79 -0.59
CA ARG A 94 8.70 8.50 0.61
C ARG A 94 9.62 9.62 1.05
N GLU A 95 10.90 9.55 0.72
CA GLU A 95 11.87 10.55 1.15
C GLU A 95 11.89 11.76 0.21
N SER A 96 11.76 11.52 -1.09
CA SER A 96 11.81 12.58 -2.10
C SER A 96 10.43 13.02 -2.62
N GLU A 97 9.36 12.35 -2.21
CA GLU A 97 7.98 12.51 -2.71
C GLU A 97 7.86 12.40 -4.24
N ARG A 98 8.77 11.64 -4.87
CA ARG A 98 8.72 11.35 -6.30
C ARG A 98 7.93 10.08 -6.56
N ALA A 99 7.27 10.01 -7.72
CA ALA A 99 6.50 8.82 -8.08
C ALA A 99 6.66 8.45 -9.55
N TRP A 100 6.62 7.15 -9.82
CA TRP A 100 6.79 6.57 -11.16
C TRP A 100 5.68 5.57 -11.45
N LEU A 101 5.28 5.52 -12.72
CA LEU A 101 4.46 4.42 -13.25
C LEU A 101 5.39 3.28 -13.63
N VAL A 102 5.31 2.18 -12.89
CA VAL A 102 6.17 1.02 -13.08
C VAL A 102 5.31 -0.19 -13.46
N PRO A 103 5.62 -0.93 -14.55
CA PRO A 103 4.91 -2.17 -14.88
C PRO A 103 4.88 -3.11 -13.68
N VAL A 104 3.78 -3.85 -13.50
CA VAL A 104 3.57 -4.71 -12.33
C VAL A 104 4.76 -5.63 -12.07
N GLU A 105 5.26 -6.32 -13.11
CA GLU A 105 6.39 -7.25 -13.00
C GLU A 105 7.67 -6.58 -12.49
N ASP A 106 7.99 -5.40 -13.03
CA ASP A 106 9.16 -4.62 -12.62
C ASP A 106 9.00 -4.06 -11.20
N ALA A 107 7.80 -3.63 -10.81
CA ALA A 107 7.52 -3.06 -9.50
C ALA A 107 7.83 -4.06 -8.39
N TRP A 108 7.39 -5.31 -8.52
CA TRP A 108 7.69 -6.37 -7.56
C TRP A 108 9.19 -6.61 -7.40
N GLN A 109 9.91 -6.69 -8.52
CA GLN A 109 11.34 -6.92 -8.51
C GLN A 109 12.11 -5.75 -7.90
N LEU A 110 11.71 -4.51 -8.19
CA LEU A 110 12.34 -3.31 -7.65
C LEU A 110 12.14 -3.20 -6.15
N LEU A 111 10.89 -3.31 -5.70
CA LEU A 111 10.57 -3.20 -4.27
C LEU A 111 11.29 -4.28 -3.44
N GLY A 112 11.41 -5.50 -3.96
CA GLY A 112 12.17 -6.55 -3.27
C GLY A 112 13.67 -6.28 -3.16
N GLN A 113 14.26 -5.42 -3.99
CA GLN A 113 15.69 -5.06 -3.93
C GLN A 113 16.00 -4.03 -2.84
N GLN A 114 15.00 -3.30 -2.34
CA GLN A 114 15.23 -2.29 -1.30
C GLN A 114 15.49 -2.92 0.07
N TRP A 115 15.10 -4.18 0.24
CA TRP A 115 15.33 -4.95 1.44
C TRP A 115 16.66 -5.68 1.35
N ASP A 116 17.43 -5.59 2.43
CA ASP A 116 18.68 -6.31 2.52
C ASP A 116 18.39 -7.82 2.65
N LYS A 117 18.70 -8.59 1.61
CA LYS A 117 18.41 -10.04 1.56
C LYS A 117 19.20 -10.83 2.62
N SER A 118 20.20 -10.21 3.25
CA SER A 118 20.95 -10.73 4.40
C SER A 118 20.24 -10.59 5.73
N ALA A 119 19.13 -9.85 5.81
CA ALA A 119 18.20 -9.95 6.93
C ALA A 119 17.38 -11.25 6.81
N VAL A 120 18.08 -12.38 6.82
CA VAL A 120 17.50 -13.63 7.31
C VAL A 120 16.99 -13.28 8.69
N VAL A 121 15.70 -13.52 8.97
CA VAL A 121 15.24 -13.65 10.34
C VAL A 121 15.51 -15.12 10.68
N PRO A 122 16.64 -15.48 11.32
CA PRO A 122 16.88 -16.86 11.70
C PRO A 122 16.17 -17.03 13.04
N ASP A 123 14.99 -17.66 13.01
CA ASP A 123 14.52 -18.64 14.02
C ASP A 123 12.99 -18.73 14.14
N LEU A 124 12.20 -17.75 13.67
CA LEU A 124 10.73 -17.88 13.77
C LEU A 124 10.11 -18.88 12.78
N LEU A 125 10.83 -19.24 11.71
CA LEU A 125 10.29 -20.16 10.70
C LEU A 125 10.30 -21.63 11.15
N PHE A 126 11.15 -22.00 12.12
CA PHE A 126 11.21 -23.37 12.64
C PHE A 126 10.18 -23.63 13.74
N GLU A 127 9.88 -22.66 14.61
CA GLU A 127 8.88 -22.84 15.68
C GLU A 127 7.44 -22.98 15.12
N ILE A 128 7.10 -22.30 14.03
CA ILE A 128 5.75 -22.37 13.44
C ILE A 128 5.49 -23.75 12.79
N LEU A 129 6.52 -24.42 12.27
CA LEU A 129 6.36 -25.72 11.62
C LEU A 129 6.28 -26.90 12.61
N GLU A 130 6.93 -26.80 13.78
CA GLU A 130 6.78 -27.82 14.83
C GLU A 130 5.44 -27.70 15.57
N THR A 131 4.91 -26.50 15.75
CA THR A 131 3.62 -26.30 16.45
C THR A 131 2.42 -26.82 15.63
N ALA A 132 2.54 -26.90 14.30
CA ALA A 132 1.47 -27.39 13.43
C ALA A 132 1.35 -28.93 13.38
N ALA A 133 2.29 -29.67 13.97
CA ALA A 133 2.31 -31.12 13.94
C ALA A 133 1.64 -31.78 15.17
N GLU A 134 1.29 -31.03 16.22
CA GLU A 134 0.79 -31.61 17.47
C GLU A 134 -0.65 -31.23 17.88
N ASP A 135 -1.39 -30.41 17.12
CA ASP A 135 -2.73 -29.98 17.52
C ASP A 135 -3.85 -30.50 16.59
N GLU A 136 -4.13 -31.81 16.69
CA GLU A 136 -5.28 -32.45 16.02
C GLU A 136 -6.57 -32.44 16.87
N ALA A 137 -6.69 -31.59 17.90
CA ALA A 137 -7.80 -31.67 18.85
C ALA A 137 -8.32 -30.34 19.42
N VAL A 138 -8.63 -29.34 18.58
CA VAL A 138 -9.57 -28.27 18.98
C VAL A 138 -10.49 -27.90 17.81
N VAL A 139 -11.49 -28.72 17.55
CA VAL A 139 -12.72 -28.26 16.87
C VAL A 139 -13.53 -27.45 17.89
N GLY A 140 -13.06 -26.24 18.15
CA GLY A 140 -13.77 -25.23 18.91
C GLY A 140 -14.83 -24.58 18.02
N HIS A 141 -16.08 -24.63 18.46
CA HIS A 141 -17.20 -23.96 17.82
C HIS A 141 -16.84 -22.58 17.27
N ILE A 142 -17.01 -22.37 15.96
CA ILE A 142 -17.10 -21.05 15.36
C ILE A 142 -18.42 -20.45 15.87
N THR A 143 -18.36 -19.80 17.03
CA THR A 143 -19.41 -18.86 17.42
C THR A 143 -19.26 -17.65 16.51
N ALA A 144 -20.33 -17.31 15.80
CA ALA A 144 -20.44 -16.09 15.02
C ALA A 144 -20.01 -14.90 15.89
N THR A 145 -18.78 -14.43 15.69
CA THR A 145 -18.28 -13.23 16.36
C THR A 145 -19.13 -12.07 15.84
N SER A 146 -19.98 -11.58 16.72
CA SER A 146 -20.68 -10.32 16.59
C SER A 146 -19.72 -9.26 16.04
N MET A 147 -20.07 -8.64 14.90
CA MET A 147 -19.41 -7.45 14.36
C MET A 147 -19.54 -6.30 15.37
N LEU A 148 -18.72 -6.32 16.41
CA LEU A 148 -18.58 -5.18 17.30
C LEU A 148 -17.70 -4.16 16.56
N ILE A 149 -18.33 -3.06 16.19
CA ILE A 149 -17.63 -1.89 15.68
C ILE A 149 -16.65 -1.42 16.77
N ASP A 150 -15.36 -1.48 16.48
CA ASP A 150 -14.34 -0.84 17.32
C ASP A 150 -14.33 0.66 17.03
N TRP A 151 -15.03 1.42 17.86
CA TRP A 151 -15.09 2.88 17.75
C TRP A 151 -13.72 3.55 17.84
N ASN A 152 -12.77 2.98 18.60
CA ASN A 152 -11.42 3.55 18.71
C ASN A 152 -10.63 3.39 17.41
N GLU A 153 -10.86 2.31 16.66
CA GLU A 153 -10.28 2.13 15.32
C GLU A 153 -10.88 3.11 14.31
N ILE A 154 -12.20 3.32 14.35
CA ILE A 154 -12.86 4.32 13.50
C ILE A 154 -12.32 5.72 13.79
N GLU A 155 -12.24 6.13 15.06
CA GLU A 155 -11.72 7.45 15.44
C GLU A 155 -10.27 7.63 14.97
N ARG A 156 -9.43 6.60 15.13
CA ARG A 156 -8.04 6.64 14.63
C ARG A 156 -7.98 6.82 13.11
N LYS A 157 -8.82 6.11 12.35
CA LYS A 157 -8.91 6.26 10.89
C LYS A 157 -9.35 7.68 10.49
N VAL A 158 -10.36 8.23 11.16
CA VAL A 158 -10.84 9.60 10.91
C VAL A 158 -9.73 10.63 11.15
N VAL A 159 -9.05 10.56 12.30
CA VAL A 159 -7.95 11.49 12.62
C VAL A 159 -6.83 11.43 11.58
N ARG A 160 -6.45 10.22 11.15
CA ARG A 160 -5.41 10.04 10.12
C ARG A 160 -5.84 10.59 8.77
N TYR A 161 -7.10 10.34 8.37
CA TYR A 161 -7.67 10.88 7.15
C TYR A 161 -7.68 12.42 7.18
N GLU A 162 -8.14 13.04 8.26
CA GLU A 162 -8.18 14.50 8.41
C GLU A 162 -6.78 15.12 8.36
N ALA A 163 -5.80 14.52 9.04
CA ALA A 163 -4.41 14.95 8.99
C ALA A 163 -3.85 14.89 7.57
N PHE A 164 -4.13 13.80 6.85
CA PHE A 164 -3.76 13.65 5.44
C PHE A 164 -4.38 14.72 4.56
N ILE A 165 -5.70 14.96 4.66
CA ILE A 165 -6.38 15.98 3.86
C ILE A 165 -5.81 17.37 4.15
N ALA A 166 -5.61 17.74 5.43
CA ALA A 166 -5.03 19.02 5.80
C ALA A 166 -3.61 19.20 5.24
N ALA A 167 -2.78 18.16 5.28
CA ALA A 167 -1.43 18.19 4.73
C ALA A 167 -1.41 18.30 3.19
N LEU A 168 -2.36 17.63 2.52
CA LEU A 168 -2.51 17.68 1.07
C LEU A 168 -3.02 19.06 0.59
N ASP A 169 -4.02 19.62 1.28
CA ASP A 169 -4.59 20.94 0.96
C ASP A 169 -3.61 22.09 1.19
N ALA A 170 -2.66 21.92 2.13
CA ALA A 170 -1.59 22.88 2.37
C ALA A 170 -0.55 22.93 1.24
N ARG A 171 -0.59 21.99 0.28
CA ARG A 171 0.36 21.84 -0.82
C ARG A 171 -0.36 21.86 -2.18
N PRO A 172 -0.93 23.00 -2.60
CA PRO A 172 -1.64 23.08 -3.88
C PRO A 172 -0.68 22.88 -5.07
N LYS A 173 -1.17 22.18 -6.10
CA LYS A 173 -0.52 22.12 -7.42
C LYS A 173 -0.77 23.40 -8.24
#